data_AF-A0A6H5GEA3-F1
#
_entry.id   AF-A0A6H5GEA3-F1
#
_cell.length_a   1.000
_cell.length_b   1.000
_cell.length_c   1.000
_cell.angle_alpha   90.00
_cell.angle_beta   90.00
_cell.angle_gamma   90.00
#
_symmetry.space_group_name_H-M   'P 1'
#
loop_
_entity.id
_entity.type
_entity.pdbx_description
1 polymer ?
#
loop_
_entity_poly.entity_id
_entity_poly.type
_entity_poly.pdbx_seq_one_letter_code
_entity_poly.pdbx_strand_id
1 'polypeptide(L)'
;MDIKAKIETDPELALEYTLDNGILFKGQRVIVPKILRNAVLQVLHRTHIGISKMKQLARRYVYWKGIDNDIEHLSRSCEPCAKMKSSPPKAQ
;
A
#
# COMPACT_ATOMS: atom_id res chain seq x y z
N MET A 1 24.06 -2.77 -8.69
CA MET A 1 23.62 -1.38 -8.41
C MET A 1 23.23 -1.33 -6.95
N ASP A 2 24.14 -0.87 -6.11
CA ASP A 2 23.96 -0.84 -4.66
C ASP A 2 23.07 0.33 -4.26
N ILE A 3 21.80 0.03 -3.98
CA ILE A 3 20.79 1.00 -3.54
C ILE A 3 21.28 1.75 -2.30
N LYS A 4 21.99 1.05 -1.41
CA LYS A 4 22.61 1.62 -0.22
C LYS A 4 23.60 2.75 -0.58
N ALA A 5 24.54 2.46 -1.47
CA ALA A 5 25.52 3.44 -1.93
C ALA A 5 24.86 4.66 -2.57
N LYS A 6 23.80 4.47 -3.39
CA LYS A 6 23.07 5.58 -4.00
C LYS A 6 22.39 6.50 -2.99
N ILE A 7 21.78 5.95 -1.95
CA ILE A 7 21.12 6.73 -0.89
C ILE A 7 22.17 7.48 -0.05
N GLU A 8 23.33 6.87 0.21
CA GLU A 8 24.40 7.49 0.97
C GLU A 8 25.11 8.63 0.21
N THR A 9 25.23 8.53 -1.12
CA THR A 9 25.94 9.50 -1.95
C THR A 9 25.09 10.68 -2.41
N ASP A 10 23.75 10.58 -2.34
CA ASP A 10 22.82 11.60 -2.81
C ASP A 10 21.99 12.16 -1.63
N PRO A 11 22.33 13.36 -1.13
CA PRO A 11 21.65 13.95 0.02
C PRO A 11 20.19 14.33 -0.26
N GLU A 12 19.80 14.57 -1.52
CA GLU A 12 18.42 14.85 -1.89
C GLU A 12 17.58 13.57 -1.84
N LEU A 13 18.17 12.44 -2.23
CA LEU A 13 17.56 11.12 -2.11
C LEU A 13 17.45 10.67 -0.63
N ALA A 14 18.44 10.99 0.20
CA ALA A 14 18.47 10.66 1.63
C ALA A 14 17.40 11.42 2.45
N LEU A 15 16.93 12.56 1.97
CA LEU A 15 15.80 13.30 2.56
C LEU A 15 14.46 12.56 2.42
N GLU A 16 14.30 11.78 1.33
CA GLU A 16 13.05 11.07 1.03
C GLU A 16 13.09 9.58 1.41
N TYR A 17 14.27 8.94 1.31
CA TYR A 17 14.44 7.50 1.48
C TYR A 17 15.48 7.13 2.52
N THR A 18 15.18 6.09 3.31
CA THR A 18 16.12 5.51 4.27
C THR A 18 16.21 4.01 4.09
N LEU A 19 17.41 3.45 4.30
CA LEU A 19 17.64 2.01 4.29
C LEU A 19 18.03 1.56 5.70
N ASP A 20 17.18 0.76 6.34
CA ASP A 20 17.44 0.20 7.66
C ASP A 20 17.33 -1.32 7.61
N ASN A 21 18.35 -2.04 8.07
CA ASN A 21 18.35 -3.51 8.11
C ASN A 21 17.94 -4.19 6.78
N GLY A 22 18.32 -3.60 5.64
CA GLY A 22 17.96 -4.09 4.30
C GLY A 22 16.53 -3.76 3.85
N ILE A 23 15.77 -3.01 4.64
CA ILE A 23 14.42 -2.55 4.33
C ILE A 23 14.48 -1.09 3.88
N LEU A 24 13.89 -0.81 2.71
CA LEU A 24 13.82 0.53 2.15
C LEU A 24 12.53 1.22 2.61
N PHE A 25 12.66 2.45 3.10
CA PHE A 25 11.55 3.28 3.55
C PHE A 25 11.43 4.55 2.72
N LYS A 26 10.21 5.08 2.64
CA LYS A 26 9.89 6.42 2.11
C LYS A 26 9.17 7.20 3.21
N GLY A 27 9.90 8.06 3.92
CA GLY A 27 9.47 8.55 5.24
C GLY A 27 9.26 7.38 6.21
N GLN A 28 8.06 7.25 6.79
CA GLN A 28 7.73 6.16 7.74
C GLN A 28 7.12 4.91 7.09
N ARG A 29 7.14 4.81 5.75
CA ARG A 29 6.44 3.76 5.01
C ARG A 29 7.43 2.78 4.38
N VAL A 30 7.19 1.49 4.53
CA VAL A 30 8.00 0.45 3.89
C VAL A 30 7.72 0.40 2.39
N ILE A 31 8.77 0.44 1.57
CA ILE A 31 8.64 0.22 0.14
C ILE A 31 8.53 -1.29 -0.12
N VAL A 32 7.39 -1.69 -0.68
CA VAL A 32 7.09 -3.12 -0.87
C VAL A 32 7.57 -3.59 -2.25
N PRO A 33 8.48 -4.58 -2.32
CA PRO A 33 8.90 -5.22 -3.56
C PRO A 33 7.72 -5.84 -4.30
N LYS A 34 7.77 -5.87 -5.64
CA LYS A 34 6.68 -6.40 -6.49
C LYS A 34 6.20 -7.79 -6.05
N ILE A 35 7.13 -8.66 -5.68
CA ILE A 35 6.86 -10.04 -5.23
C ILE A 35 6.03 -10.12 -3.94
N LEU A 36 6.06 -9.10 -3.08
CA LEU A 36 5.34 -9.07 -1.80
C LEU A 36 4.02 -8.28 -1.85
N ARG A 37 3.76 -7.53 -2.93
CA ARG A 37 2.58 -6.65 -3.02
C ARG A 37 1.26 -7.42 -2.89
N ASN A 38 1.16 -8.61 -3.49
CA ASN A 38 -0.04 -9.43 -3.39
C ASN A 38 -0.31 -9.85 -1.93
N ALA A 39 0.72 -10.30 -1.21
CA ALA A 39 0.59 -10.66 0.20
C ALA A 39 0.10 -9.49 1.05
N VAL A 40 0.65 -8.29 0.86
CA VAL A 40 0.20 -7.07 1.56
C VAL A 40 -1.25 -6.72 1.21
N LEU A 41 -1.65 -6.84 -0.05
CA LEU A 41 -3.03 -6.59 -0.49
C LEU A 41 -4.01 -7.56 0.20
N GLN A 42 -3.66 -8.85 0.31
CA GLN A 42 -4.49 -9.82 1.02
C GLN A 42 -4.62 -9.49 2.52
N VAL A 43 -3.53 -9.04 3.16
CA VAL A 43 -3.58 -8.59 4.56
C VAL A 43 -4.51 -7.39 4.74
N LEU A 44 -4.41 -6.39 3.86
CA LEU A 44 -5.30 -5.22 3.88
C LEU A 44 -6.77 -5.59 3.64
N HIS A 45 -7.02 -6.60 2.81
CA HIS A 45 -8.35 -7.02 2.40
C HIS A 45 -9.04 -8.00 3.36
N ARG A 46 -8.29 -8.66 4.25
CA ARG A 46 -8.72 -9.81 5.08
C ARG A 46 -10.09 -9.67 5.75
N THR A 47 -10.45 -8.47 6.19
CA THR A 47 -11.68 -8.19 6.95
C THR A 47 -12.75 -7.45 6.14
N HIS A 48 -12.55 -7.29 4.83
CA HIS A 48 -13.47 -6.58 3.93
C HIS A 48 -13.88 -5.18 4.43
N ILE A 49 -12.99 -4.49 5.16
CA ILE A 49 -13.21 -3.19 5.84
C ILE A 49 -13.52 -2.01 4.91
N GLY A 50 -13.56 -2.25 3.59
CA GLY A 50 -13.84 -1.24 2.58
C GLY A 50 -12.60 -0.50 2.08
N ILE A 51 -12.71 0.00 0.85
CA ILE A 51 -11.61 0.62 0.10
C ILE A 51 -10.98 1.80 0.86
N SER A 52 -11.80 2.68 1.45
CA SER A 52 -11.30 3.88 2.14
C SER A 52 -10.40 3.52 3.33
N LYS A 53 -10.82 2.53 4.13
CA LYS A 53 -10.04 2.01 5.26
C LYS A 53 -8.78 1.29 4.80
N MET A 54 -8.87 0.47 3.75
CA MET A 54 -7.70 -0.19 3.15
C MET A 54 -6.66 0.83 2.68
N LYS A 55 -7.08 1.88 1.96
CA LYS A 55 -6.20 2.98 1.52
C LYS A 55 -5.58 3.73 2.69
N GLN A 56 -6.34 3.98 3.75
CA GLN A 56 -5.83 4.64 4.97
C GLN A 56 -4.72 3.80 5.62
N LEU A 57 -4.92 2.50 5.80
CA LEU A 57 -3.92 1.59 6.37
C LEU A 57 -2.67 1.49 5.47
N ALA A 58 -2.89 1.31 4.17
CA ALA A 58 -1.84 1.28 3.17
C ALA A 58 -0.94 2.54 3.26
N ARG A 59 -1.54 3.72 3.17
CA ARG A 59 -0.83 5.01 3.21
C ARG A 59 -0.09 5.27 4.52
N ARG A 60 -0.46 4.59 5.61
CA ARG A 60 0.21 4.70 6.90
C ARG A 60 1.48 3.86 6.99
N TYR A 61 1.48 2.65 6.42
CA TYR A 61 2.53 1.66 6.69
C TYR A 61 3.38 1.28 5.48
N VAL A 62 2.83 1.34 4.27
CA VAL A 62 3.46 0.78 3.07
C VAL A 62 3.37 1.72 1.89
N TYR A 63 4.27 1.51 0.92
CA TYR A 63 4.31 2.31 -0.30
C TYR A 63 4.72 1.48 -1.51
N TRP A 64 3.98 1.67 -2.60
CA TRP A 64 4.45 1.50 -3.96
C TRP A 64 3.61 2.35 -4.90
N LYS A 65 4.16 2.70 -6.07
CA LYS A 65 3.41 3.38 -7.13
C LYS A 65 2.23 2.50 -7.56
N GLY A 66 1.01 3.01 -7.39
CA GLY A 66 -0.22 2.33 -7.81
C GLY A 66 -0.98 1.56 -6.71
N ILE A 67 -0.54 1.60 -5.45
CA ILE A 67 -1.20 0.86 -4.35
C ILE A 67 -2.72 1.12 -4.24
N ASP A 68 -3.16 2.36 -4.43
CA ASP A 68 -4.59 2.70 -4.39
C ASP A 68 -5.38 2.02 -5.52
N ASN A 69 -4.81 1.91 -6.71
CA ASN A 69 -5.42 1.22 -7.86
C ASN A 69 -5.48 -0.29 -7.61
N ASP A 70 -4.41 -0.87 -7.05
CA ASP A 70 -4.38 -2.29 -6.72
C ASP A 70 -5.43 -2.66 -5.65
N ILE A 71 -5.61 -1.79 -4.64
CA ILE A 71 -6.66 -1.93 -3.63
C ILE A 71 -8.06 -1.89 -4.28
N GLU A 72 -8.28 -0.93 -5.18
CA GLU A 72 -9.56 -0.83 -5.89
C GLU A 72 -9.83 -2.04 -6.77
N HIS A 73 -8.82 -2.53 -7.50
CA HIS A 73 -8.94 -3.69 -8.36
C HIS A 73 -9.30 -4.94 -7.54
N LEU A 74 -8.58 -5.20 -6.43
CA LEU A 74 -8.87 -6.31 -5.53
C LEU A 74 -10.29 -6.21 -4.93
N SER A 75 -10.70 -5.01 -4.53
CA SER A 75 -12.03 -4.82 -3.95
C SER A 75 -13.16 -5.01 -4.97
N ARG A 76 -12.90 -4.73 -6.26
CA ARG A 76 -13.86 -4.95 -7.36
C ARG A 76 -13.94 -6.43 -7.77
N SER A 77 -12.83 -7.17 -7.69
CA SER A 77 -12.81 -8.61 -7.99
C SER A 77 -13.32 -9.48 -6.84
N CYS A 78 -13.46 -8.92 -5.64
CA CYS A 78 -14.03 -9.60 -4.48
C CYS A 78 -15.57 -9.50 -4.46
N GLU A 79 -16.24 -10.63 -4.59
CA GLU A 79 -17.72 -10.70 -4.64
C GLU A 79 -18.41 -10.08 -3.39
N PRO A 80 -18.01 -10.40 -2.14
CA PRO A 80 -18.55 -9.72 -0.96
C PRO A 80 -18.42 -8.19 -1.00
N CYS A 81 -17.24 -7.69 -1.39
CA CYS A 81 -16.99 -6.25 -1.46
C CYS A 81 -17.76 -5.57 -2.59
N ALA A 82 -17.95 -6.24 -3.73
CA ALA A 82 -18.75 -5.74 -4.84
C ALA A 82 -20.23 -5.57 -4.46
N LYS A 83 -20.79 -6.52 -3.70
CA LYS A 83 -22.18 -6.49 -3.22
C LYS A 83 -22.45 -5.36 -2.21
N MET A 84 -21.48 -4.98 -1.39
CA MET A 84 -21.65 -3.86 -0.44
C MET A 84 -21.77 -2.49 -1.11
N LYS A 85 -21.21 -2.31 -2.31
CA LYS A 85 -21.28 -1.03 -3.05
C LYS A 85 -22.65 -0.74 -3.66
N SER A 86 -23.47 -1.77 -3.92
CA SER A 86 -24.77 -1.62 -4.58
C SER A 86 -25.92 -1.33 -3.61
N SER A 87 -25.64 -1.22 -2.31
CA SER A 87 -26.67 -0.83 -1.33
C SER A 87 -26.76 0.69 -1.30
N PRO A 88 -27.90 1.32 -1.68
CA PRO A 88 -28.09 2.74 -1.43
C PRO A 88 -27.94 3.00 0.08
N PRO A 89 -27.47 4.20 0.49
CA PRO A 89 -27.53 4.56 1.90
C PRO A 89 -28.99 4.43 2.32
N LYS A 90 -29.26 3.65 3.38
CA LYS A 90 -30.58 3.66 4.01
C LYS A 90 -30.86 5.12 4.37
N ALA A 91 -31.85 5.72 3.72
CA ALA A 91 -32.38 7.01 4.13
C ALA A 91 -32.79 6.87 5.59
N GLN A 92 -32.28 7.75 6.43
CA GLN A 92 -32.66 7.87 7.83
C GLN A 92 -33.53 9.12 7.98
#